data_AF-A0A9P5S8Q8-F1
#
_entry.id   AF-A0A9P5S8Q8-F1
#
_cell.length_a   1.000
_cell.length_b   1.000
_cell.length_c   1.000
_cell.angle_alpha   90.00
_cell.angle_beta   90.00
_cell.angle_gamma   90.00
#
_symmetry.space_group_name_H-M   'P 1'
#
loop_
_entity.id
_entity.type
_entity.pdbx_description
1 polymer ?
#
loop_
_entity_poly.entity_id
_entity_poly.type
_entity_poly.pdbx_seq_one_letter_code
_entity_poly.pdbx_strand_id
1 'polypeptide(L)'
;MSTEQKQEYVSEKEFVDEKFDIERSSVVLEEEENSPIPEVAAIVSNKDDPTLPVLTFRYWFMAILFSLLLSFFNQFFWFRTKPMSISPLVIQLLAYPLGKFLARVLPSGPLNPGPFNIKEH
;
A
#
# COMPACT_ATOMS: atom_id res chain seq x y z
N MET A 1 -7.55 -33.93 -47.52
CA MET A 1 -6.39 -33.95 -46.60
C MET A 1 -5.47 -32.74 -46.88
N SER A 2 -6.01 -31.51 -46.95
CA SER A 2 -5.26 -30.31 -47.36
C SER A 2 -5.86 -29.00 -46.83
N THR A 3 -7.17 -28.97 -46.56
CA THR A 3 -7.87 -27.79 -46.05
C THR A 3 -7.91 -27.72 -44.52
N GLU A 4 -8.21 -28.84 -43.84
CA GLU A 4 -8.30 -28.90 -42.37
C GLU A 4 -6.94 -28.60 -41.70
N GLN A 5 -5.85 -29.20 -42.19
CA GLN A 5 -4.51 -28.93 -41.66
C GLN A 5 -4.06 -27.47 -41.88
N LYS A 6 -4.53 -26.84 -42.96
CA LYS A 6 -4.24 -25.42 -43.22
C LYS A 6 -5.02 -24.52 -42.26
N GLN A 7 -6.25 -24.90 -41.91
CA GLN A 7 -7.08 -24.17 -40.96
C GLN A 7 -6.55 -24.30 -39.53
N GLU A 8 -6.08 -25.48 -39.15
CA GLU A 8 -5.46 -25.72 -37.84
C GLU A 8 -4.13 -24.95 -37.70
N TYR A 9 -3.30 -24.94 -38.75
CA TYR A 9 -2.07 -24.15 -38.78
C TYR A 9 -2.31 -22.63 -38.69
N VAL A 10 -3.37 -22.12 -39.32
CA VAL A 10 -3.74 -20.69 -39.25
C VAL A 10 -4.24 -20.35 -37.85
N SER A 11 -5.09 -21.19 -37.26
CA SER A 11 -5.59 -21.03 -35.90
C SER A 11 -4.47 -21.05 -34.85
N GLU A 12 -3.50 -21.96 -34.98
CA GLU A 12 -2.38 -22.04 -34.05
C GLU A 12 -1.47 -20.81 -34.17
N LYS A 13 -1.27 -20.31 -35.39
CA LYS A 13 -0.48 -19.10 -35.63
C LYS A 13 -1.16 -17.86 -35.04
N GLU A 14 -2.46 -17.68 -35.24
CA GLU A 14 -3.21 -16.55 -34.65
C GLU A 14 -3.17 -16.60 -33.12
N PHE A 15 -3.29 -17.78 -32.53
CA PHE A 15 -3.19 -17.97 -31.07
C PHE A 15 -1.79 -17.66 -30.51
N VAL A 16 -0.74 -18.01 -31.26
CA VAL A 16 0.65 -17.69 -30.87
C VAL A 16 0.93 -16.20 -30.97
N ASP A 17 0.49 -15.55 -32.04
CA ASP A 17 0.65 -14.10 -32.24
C ASP A 17 -0.12 -13.33 -31.14
N GLU A 18 -1.34 -13.74 -30.79
CA GLU A 18 -2.13 -13.14 -29.71
C GLU A 18 -1.45 -13.29 -28.33
N LYS A 19 -0.91 -14.47 -28.02
CA LYS A 19 -0.15 -14.67 -26.77
C LYS A 19 1.11 -13.81 -26.71
N PHE A 20 1.81 -13.70 -27.84
CA PHE A 20 3.02 -12.88 -27.94
C PHE A 20 2.72 -11.39 -27.72
N ASP A 21 1.61 -10.90 -28.28
CA ASP A 21 1.16 -9.52 -28.09
C ASP A 21 0.73 -9.25 -26.63
N ILE A 22 0.05 -10.20 -25.99
CA ILE A 22 -0.33 -10.10 -24.57
C ILE A 22 0.92 -10.08 -23.68
N GLU A 23 1.88 -10.97 -23.92
CA GLU A 23 3.13 -11.03 -23.15
C GLU A 23 3.93 -9.73 -23.32
N ARG A 24 4.07 -9.25 -24.56
CA ARG A 24 4.71 -7.96 -24.85
C ARG A 24 3.99 -6.80 -24.19
N SER A 25 2.66 -6.77 -24.24
CA SER A 25 1.87 -5.74 -23.56
C SER A 25 2.07 -5.79 -22.05
N SER A 26 2.12 -6.98 -21.45
CA SER A 26 2.33 -7.13 -20.01
C SER A 26 3.71 -6.62 -19.56
N VAL A 27 4.76 -6.89 -20.34
CA VAL A 27 6.12 -6.42 -20.06
C VAL A 27 6.22 -4.89 -20.18
N VAL A 28 5.59 -4.32 -21.22
CA VAL A 28 5.57 -2.86 -21.39
C VAL A 28 4.83 -2.17 -20.24
N LEU A 29 3.72 -2.75 -19.78
CA LEU A 29 2.98 -2.23 -18.62
C LEU A 29 3.82 -2.34 -17.32
N GLU A 30 4.56 -3.43 -17.12
CA GLU A 30 5.46 -3.56 -15.96
C GLU A 30 6.62 -2.55 -15.98
N GLU A 31 7.18 -2.24 -17.15
CA GLU A 31 8.20 -1.19 -17.30
C GLU A 31 7.63 0.21 -17.08
N GLU A 32 6.38 0.45 -17.47
CA GLU A 32 5.69 1.74 -17.33
C GLU A 32 5.20 1.99 -15.90
N GLU A 33 4.82 0.94 -15.17
CA GLU A 33 4.53 0.99 -13.72
C GLU A 33 5.78 1.21 -12.88
N ASN A 34 6.96 0.86 -13.41
CA ASN A 34 8.21 1.04 -12.70
C ASN A 34 8.77 2.45 -12.83
N SER A 35 9.48 2.92 -11.81
CA SER A 35 10.15 4.21 -11.92
C SER A 35 11.19 4.16 -13.04
N PRO A 36 11.25 5.15 -13.95
CA PRO A 36 12.28 5.24 -15.00
C PRO A 36 13.71 5.29 -14.44
N ILE A 37 13.83 5.64 -13.15
CA ILE A 37 15.09 5.78 -12.43
C ILE A 37 15.33 4.47 -11.66
N PRO A 38 16.36 3.69 -12.00
CA PRO A 38 16.56 2.36 -11.40
C PRO A 38 16.83 2.41 -9.90
N GLU A 39 17.41 3.50 -9.40
CA GLU A 39 17.63 3.72 -7.97
C GLU A 39 16.31 3.88 -7.20
N VAL A 40 15.28 4.47 -7.83
CA VAL A 40 13.94 4.66 -7.25
C VAL A 40 13.11 3.38 -7.36
N ALA A 41 13.26 2.65 -8.45
CA ALA A 41 12.64 1.33 -8.65
C ALA A 41 13.08 0.30 -7.59
N ALA A 42 14.31 0.42 -7.08
CA ALA A 42 14.87 -0.53 -6.12
C ALA A 42 14.47 -0.25 -4.66
N ILE A 43 14.03 0.96 -4.31
CA ILE A 43 13.74 1.35 -2.92
C ILE A 43 12.32 0.98 -2.46
N VAL A 44 11.36 0.86 -3.38
CA VAL A 44 9.96 0.59 -3.08
C VAL A 44 9.42 -0.37 -4.14
N SER A 45 8.77 -1.45 -3.70
CA SER A 45 8.06 -2.33 -4.63
C SER A 45 6.77 -1.67 -5.10
N ASN A 46 6.54 -1.65 -6.41
CA ASN A 46 5.29 -1.12 -6.99
C ASN A 46 4.12 -2.11 -6.91
N LYS A 47 4.38 -3.36 -6.49
CA LYS A 47 3.33 -4.39 -6.37
C LYS A 47 2.71 -4.31 -4.98
N ASP A 48 1.41 -4.02 -4.92
CA ASP A 48 0.63 -4.07 -3.67
C ASP A 48 0.33 -5.52 -3.27
N ASP A 49 0.38 -5.81 -1.96
CA ASP A 49 -0.02 -7.10 -1.41
C ASP A 49 -1.45 -7.00 -0.83
N PRO A 50 -2.46 -7.65 -1.47
CA PRO A 50 -3.85 -7.59 -1.03
C PRO A 50 -4.14 -8.44 0.22
N THR A 51 -3.19 -9.28 0.66
CA THR A 51 -3.36 -10.14 1.84
C THR A 51 -3.07 -9.39 3.15
N LEU A 52 -2.42 -8.24 3.06
CA LEU A 52 -2.09 -7.42 4.23
C LEU A 52 -3.36 -6.87 4.88
N PRO A 53 -3.52 -7.03 6.20
CA PRO A 53 -4.71 -6.55 6.90
C PRO A 53 -4.77 -5.02 6.87
N VAL A 54 -5.94 -4.49 6.51
CA VAL A 54 -6.22 -3.05 6.47
C VAL A 54 -7.29 -2.68 7.49
N LEU A 55 -7.30 -1.43 7.96
CA LEU A 55 -8.33 -0.90 8.85
C LEU A 55 -8.55 -1.73 10.13
N THR A 56 -7.47 -2.24 10.71
CA THR A 56 -7.50 -3.05 11.93
C THR A 56 -7.92 -2.25 13.16
N PHE A 57 -8.27 -2.93 14.26
CA PHE A 57 -8.64 -2.26 15.51
C PHE A 57 -7.56 -1.30 16.02
N ARG A 58 -6.29 -1.73 15.98
CA ARG A 58 -5.13 -0.88 16.36
C ARG A 58 -5.07 0.41 15.56
N TYR A 59 -5.35 0.35 14.25
CA TYR A 59 -5.36 1.51 13.37
C TYR A 59 -6.44 2.50 13.80
N TRP A 60 -7.68 2.02 13.99
CA TRP A 60 -8.79 2.86 14.43
C TRP A 60 -8.55 3.50 15.79
N PHE A 61 -8.04 2.72 16.75
CA PHE A 61 -7.70 3.22 18.08
C PHE A 61 -6.68 4.37 18.01
N MET A 62 -5.60 4.17 17.25
CA MET A 62 -4.53 5.15 17.10
C MET A 62 -4.98 6.40 16.34
N ALA A 63 -5.75 6.23 15.26
CA ALA A 63 -6.29 7.33 14.46
C ALA A 63 -7.19 8.24 15.30
N ILE A 64 -8.11 7.65 16.07
CA ILE A 64 -9.02 8.41 16.95
C ILE A 64 -8.22 9.09 18.07
N LEU A 65 -7.32 8.37 18.74
CA LEU A 65 -6.51 8.91 19.84
C LEU A 65 -5.68 10.12 19.38
N PHE A 66 -4.96 10.00 18.27
CA PHE A 66 -4.13 11.09 17.76
C PHE A 66 -4.95 12.25 17.20
N SER A 67 -6.09 11.98 16.55
CA SER A 67 -6.99 13.04 16.08
C SER A 67 -7.52 13.88 17.24
N LEU A 68 -7.95 13.24 18.33
CA LEU A 68 -8.40 13.91 19.55
C LEU A 68 -7.29 14.76 20.17
N LEU A 69 -6.09 14.19 20.33
CA LEU A 69 -4.95 14.91 20.91
C LEU A 69 -4.54 16.10 20.03
N LEU A 70 -4.45 15.92 18.71
CA LEU A 70 -4.05 16.98 17.80
C LEU A 70 -5.03 18.15 17.83
N SER A 71 -6.33 17.84 17.73
CA SER A 71 -7.39 18.84 17.77
C SER A 71 -7.38 19.58 19.11
N PHE A 72 -7.25 18.84 20.21
CA PHE A 72 -7.15 19.42 21.55
C PHE A 72 -5.97 20.37 21.68
N PHE A 73 -4.74 19.94 21.33
CA PHE A 73 -3.57 20.80 21.45
C PHE A 73 -3.64 22.01 20.53
N ASN A 74 -4.04 21.82 19.28
CA ASN A 74 -4.19 22.92 18.34
C ASN A 74 -5.20 23.96 18.85
N GLN A 75 -6.36 23.52 19.36
CA GLN A 75 -7.37 24.43 19.87
C GLN A 75 -6.95 25.07 21.21
N PHE A 76 -6.26 24.33 22.07
CA PHE A 76 -5.78 24.82 23.36
C PHE A 76 -4.73 25.93 23.20
N PHE A 77 -3.80 25.77 22.26
CA PHE A 77 -2.77 26.78 22.00
C PHE A 77 -3.26 27.96 21.17
N TRP A 78 -4.36 27.80 20.41
CA TRP A 78 -4.94 28.88 19.61
C TRP A 78 -5.32 30.12 20.43
N PHE A 79 -5.92 29.94 21.60
CA PHE A 79 -6.37 31.05 22.46
C PHE A 79 -5.29 31.61 23.40
N ARG A 80 -4.04 31.15 23.29
CA ARG A 80 -2.92 31.62 24.13
C ARG A 80 -2.25 32.84 23.50
N THR A 81 -1.58 33.64 24.33
CA THR A 81 -0.84 34.84 23.91
C THR A 81 0.25 34.59 22.88
N LYS A 82 0.74 33.35 22.77
CA LYS A 82 1.62 32.87 21.70
C LYS A 82 1.01 31.61 21.09
N PRO A 83 0.32 31.70 19.94
CA PRO A 83 -0.27 30.52 19.31
C PRO A 83 0.84 29.59 18.78
N MET A 84 0.67 28.29 19.00
CA MET A 84 1.54 27.23 18.51
C MET A 84 0.66 26.15 17.88
N SER A 85 0.89 25.85 16.60
CA SER A 85 0.20 24.78 15.90
C SER A 85 1.12 23.57 15.78
N ILE A 86 0.63 22.40 16.17
CA ILE A 86 1.35 21.14 16.02
C ILE A 86 1.09 20.61 14.62
N SER A 87 2.17 20.32 13.89
CA SER A 87 2.09 19.71 12.56
C SER A 87 1.69 18.24 12.66
N PRO A 88 0.86 17.73 11.73
CA PRO A 88 0.55 16.30 11.63
C PRO A 88 1.78 15.39 11.51
N LEU A 89 2.93 15.92 11.04
CA LEU A 89 4.18 15.17 10.94
C LEU A 89 4.64 14.60 12.30
N VAL A 90 4.37 15.31 13.39
CA VAL A 90 4.72 14.84 14.74
C VAL A 90 3.97 13.55 15.07
N ILE A 91 2.69 13.48 14.68
CA ILE A 91 1.86 12.29 14.89
C ILE A 91 2.35 11.15 14.01
N GLN A 92 2.70 11.44 12.76
CA GLN A 92 3.21 10.42 11.84
C GLN A 92 4.51 9.80 12.39
N LEU A 93 5.43 10.59 12.93
CA LEU A 93 6.65 10.09 13.58
C LEU A 93 6.36 9.24 14.83
N LEU A 94 5.31 9.57 15.59
CA LEU A 94 4.90 8.82 16.77
C LEU A 94 4.06 7.58 16.44
N ALA A 95 3.38 7.56 15.30
CA ALA A 95 2.52 6.46 14.88
C ALA A 95 3.32 5.16 14.68
N TYR A 96 4.50 5.21 14.05
CA TYR A 96 5.35 4.03 13.86
C TYR A 96 5.74 3.32 15.18
N PRO A 97 6.45 3.97 16.13
CA PRO A 97 6.89 3.28 17.34
C PRO A 97 5.70 2.83 18.19
N LEU A 98 4.62 3.60 18.23
CA LEU A 98 3.45 3.30 19.05
C LEU A 98 2.60 2.18 18.41
N GLY A 99 2.47 2.13 17.08
CA GLY A 99 1.84 1.02 16.36
C GLY A 99 2.59 -0.31 16.56
N LYS A 100 3.93 -0.26 16.49
CA LYS A 100 4.81 -1.40 16.79
C LYS A 100 4.77 -1.82 18.27
N PHE A 101 4.51 -0.89 19.18
CA PHE A 101 4.29 -1.18 20.60
C PHE A 101 2.96 -1.88 20.83
N LEU A 102 1.85 -1.35 20.28
CA LEU A 102 0.54 -1.98 20.32
C LEU A 102 0.57 -3.38 19.66
N ALA A 103 1.47 -3.61 18.68
CA ALA A 103 1.63 -4.92 18.04
C ALA A 103 2.11 -6.00 19.00
N ARG A 104 2.89 -5.61 20.01
CA ARG A 104 3.41 -6.51 21.04
C ARG A 104 2.52 -6.62 22.28
N VAL A 105 1.81 -5.55 22.61
CA VAL A 105 0.99 -5.51 23.84
C VAL A 105 -0.39 -6.13 23.65
N LEU A 106 -0.96 -6.01 22.45
CA LEU A 106 -2.33 -6.45 22.19
C LEU A 106 -2.38 -7.98 22.00
N PRO A 107 -3.32 -8.69 22.64
CA PRO A 107 -3.41 -10.14 22.53
C PRO A 107 -3.70 -10.59 21.10
N SER A 108 -3.03 -11.65 20.66
CA SER A 108 -3.22 -12.26 19.33
C SER A 108 -4.68 -12.67 19.12
N GLY A 109 -5.25 -12.33 17.96
CA GLY A 109 -6.66 -12.62 17.65
C GLY A 109 -7.30 -11.54 16.78
N PRO A 110 -8.63 -11.34 16.82
CA PRO A 110 -9.30 -10.34 15.98
C PRO A 110 -8.86 -8.90 16.29
N LEU A 111 -8.35 -8.66 17.50
CA LEU A 111 -7.79 -7.37 17.90
C LEU A 111 -6.36 -7.15 17.35
N ASN A 112 -5.62 -8.23 17.14
CA ASN A 112 -4.25 -8.24 16.64
C ASN A 112 -4.07 -9.33 15.56
N PRO A 113 -4.58 -9.10 14.33
CA PRO A 113 -4.61 -10.12 13.29
C PRO A 113 -3.24 -10.42 12.67
N GLY A 114 -2.25 -9.54 12.86
CA GLY A 114 -0.92 -9.73 12.29
C GLY A 114 0.09 -8.68 12.74
N PRO A 115 1.34 -8.78 12.25
CA PRO A 115 2.38 -7.79 12.49
C PRO A 115 1.97 -6.40 12.00
N PHE A 116 2.46 -5.35 12.66
CA PHE A 116 2.25 -3.97 12.21
C PHE A 116 2.79 -3.78 10.80
N ASN A 117 1.94 -3.28 9.90
CA ASN A 117 2.26 -3.17 8.48
C ASN A 117 2.32 -1.71 8.01
N ILE A 118 2.67 -1.52 6.73
CA ILE A 118 2.78 -0.19 6.11
C ILE A 118 1.43 0.51 5.92
N LYS A 119 0.33 -0.25 5.89
CA LYS A 119 -1.05 0.23 5.67
C LYS A 119 -1.69 0.75 6.97
N GLU A 120 -1.06 0.54 8.11
CA GLU A 120 -1.51 0.94 9.45
C GLU A 120 -0.81 2.20 9.98
N HIS A 121 0.04 2.84 9.16
CA HIS A 121 0.82 4.03 9.49
C HIS A 121 0.17 5.32 8.98
#